data_AF-A0A254SGM8-F1
#
_entry.id   AF-A0A254SGM8-F1
#
_cell.length_a   1.000
_cell.length_b   1.000
_cell.length_c   1.000
_cell.angle_alpha   90.00
_cell.angle_beta   90.00
_cell.angle_gamma   90.00
#
_symmetry.space_group_name_H-M   'P 1'
#
loop_
_entity.id
_entity.type
_entity.pdbx_description
1 polymer ?
#
loop_
_entity_poly.entity_id
_entity_poly.type
_entity_poly.pdbx_seq_one_letter_code
_entity_poly.pdbx_strand_id
1 'polypeptide(L)'
;MKVLLDTNIVIHRENVKVTNPSIGLLFYWLDKLHYEKCIHPWSLEELKGYKDKNMQELYETKLPAYTILKSVSVPQEVFLAKMPKEESSNDKIDHQLLCEVFNNRVDLLITEDKKLREKARKLGIGQKVYSINEFVSEKTEEYPELISYKMLSVKKELFGDIDLNDVFFDSLKEAYPDFVPWFNKKSEEEAYVCRTDEGVIKGVLYIKTEDQSENYSSIEPSFLPKKRLKIGTFKVDVSGFRLGERFIKIIFDNALYRKVDEIYVTFFEDSPKLEALKGLLETWGFVRHGIKHSYGKEEAVFVKKLNAFNPELSAKNNFPNILFDKQKFILPIMAKYHTSLLPDSILKTEKQIDFMGKDAQKYALQKVYISWSPERNINPGDLVLFYRMGEDGSNKKYTSVLTTLGMVDRIHYGFNNKEDFLKQCQNRSVFSKDDLDYFWNRHRANLMVLKFVFVKSLKKRLTLDYLHRLGVVEPPNGPRPFMRISDEVFKQILSDSNTNVKFVDG
;
A
#
# COMPACT_ATOMS: atom_id res chain seq x y z
N MET A 1 10.57 6.48 24.33
CA MET A 1 9.13 6.75 24.16
C MET A 1 8.36 5.69 24.92
N LYS A 2 7.32 6.06 25.67
CA LYS A 2 6.45 5.17 26.44
C LYS A 2 5.21 4.81 25.63
N VAL A 3 5.04 3.53 25.37
CA VAL A 3 3.90 3.00 24.61
C VAL A 3 3.04 2.20 25.54
N LEU A 4 1.83 2.70 25.82
CA LEU A 4 0.83 1.99 26.59
C LEU A 4 0.16 0.94 25.70
N LEU A 5 0.14 -0.31 26.18
CA LEU A 5 -0.52 -1.41 25.50
C LEU A 5 -1.87 -1.66 26.15
N ASP A 6 -2.92 -1.69 25.33
CA ASP A 6 -4.25 -2.14 25.72
C ASP A 6 -4.20 -3.61 26.21
N THR A 7 -5.06 -3.96 27.18
CA THR A 7 -5.19 -5.30 27.75
C THR A 7 -5.27 -6.36 26.64
N ASN A 8 -6.07 -6.12 25.59
CA ASN A 8 -6.26 -7.07 24.49
C ASN A 8 -4.96 -7.36 23.72
N ILE A 9 -4.07 -6.37 23.57
CA ILE A 9 -2.78 -6.55 22.89
C ILE A 9 -1.90 -7.50 23.70
N VAL A 10 -1.89 -7.33 25.03
CA VAL A 10 -1.14 -8.19 25.96
C VAL A 10 -1.71 -9.60 25.95
N ILE A 11 -3.05 -9.76 25.98
CA ILE A 11 -3.72 -11.06 25.91
C ILE A 11 -3.28 -11.81 24.65
N HIS A 12 -3.36 -11.16 23.48
CA HIS A 12 -3.01 -11.80 22.23
C HIS A 12 -1.51 -12.12 22.10
N ARG A 13 -0.63 -11.28 22.67
CA ARG A 13 0.83 -11.54 22.68
C ARG A 13 1.18 -12.76 23.52
N GLU A 14 0.55 -12.89 24.68
CA GLU A 14 0.94 -13.92 25.63
C GLU A 14 0.19 -15.24 25.47
N ASN A 15 -0.87 -15.27 24.67
CA ASN A 15 -1.61 -16.49 24.38
C ASN A 15 -0.71 -17.61 23.80
N VAL A 16 -1.02 -18.85 24.15
CA VAL A 16 -0.32 -20.06 23.69
C VAL A 16 -0.54 -20.29 22.18
N LYS A 17 -1.68 -19.83 21.64
CA LYS A 17 -1.98 -19.86 20.20
C LYS A 17 -1.76 -18.49 19.58
N VAL A 18 -1.13 -18.46 18.40
CA VAL A 18 -0.99 -17.24 17.61
C VAL A 18 -2.35 -16.79 17.10
N THR A 19 -2.97 -15.84 17.79
CA THR A 19 -4.30 -15.30 17.44
C THR A 19 -4.22 -14.09 16.51
N ASN A 20 -3.10 -13.36 16.53
CA ASN A 20 -2.83 -12.26 15.61
C ASN A 20 -1.32 -12.20 15.26
N PRO A 21 -0.89 -12.59 14.05
CA PRO A 21 0.53 -12.58 13.67
C PRO A 21 1.13 -11.17 13.60
N SER A 22 0.31 -10.12 13.47
CA SER A 22 0.77 -8.72 13.42
C SER A 22 1.40 -8.27 14.75
N ILE A 23 1.10 -8.96 15.85
CA ILE A 23 1.67 -8.65 17.17
C ILE A 23 3.17 -8.93 17.21
N GLY A 24 3.64 -9.98 16.52
CA GLY A 24 5.07 -10.24 16.41
C GLY A 24 5.81 -9.04 15.78
N LEU A 25 5.24 -8.47 14.73
CA LEU A 25 5.75 -7.27 14.05
C LEU A 25 5.65 -6.03 14.95
N LEU A 26 4.56 -5.86 15.71
CA LEU A 26 4.44 -4.78 16.68
C LEU A 26 5.61 -4.82 17.68
N PHE A 27 5.80 -5.95 18.37
CA PHE A 27 6.83 -6.06 19.40
C PHE A 27 8.23 -5.96 18.83
N TYR A 28 8.46 -6.49 17.62
CA TYR A 28 9.70 -6.27 16.88
C TYR A 28 10.00 -4.77 16.73
N TRP A 29 9.03 -3.95 16.32
CA TRP A 29 9.21 -2.51 16.18
C TRP A 29 9.43 -1.80 17.51
N LEU A 30 8.65 -2.16 18.54
CA LEU A 30 8.83 -1.60 19.89
C LEU A 30 10.24 -1.86 20.42
N ASP A 31 10.75 -3.09 20.23
CA ASP A 31 12.10 -3.47 20.66
C ASP A 31 13.18 -2.78 19.82
N LYS A 32 13.03 -2.76 18.49
CA LYS A 32 13.99 -2.14 17.57
C LYS A 32 14.14 -0.65 17.77
N LEU A 33 13.06 0.04 18.12
CA LEU A 33 13.08 1.49 18.39
C LEU A 33 13.36 1.81 19.85
N HIS A 34 13.64 0.79 20.68
CA HIS A 34 13.87 0.92 22.11
C HIS A 34 12.72 1.66 22.83
N TYR A 35 11.48 1.37 22.43
CA TYR A 35 10.29 1.91 23.08
C TYR A 35 9.98 1.13 24.35
N GLU A 36 9.60 1.87 25.39
CA GLU A 36 9.22 1.30 26.67
C GLU A 36 7.78 0.78 26.57
N LYS A 37 7.61 -0.53 26.77
CA LYS A 37 6.33 -1.23 26.70
C LYS A 37 5.62 -1.12 28.05
N CYS A 38 4.60 -0.26 28.13
CA CYS A 38 3.91 0.04 29.37
C CYS A 38 2.57 -0.73 29.48
N ILE A 39 2.24 -1.17 30.68
CA ILE A 39 0.92 -1.72 31.04
C ILE A 39 0.33 -0.90 32.18
N HIS A 40 -0.97 -0.62 32.12
CA HIS A 40 -1.69 0.08 33.18
C HIS A 40 -2.04 -0.89 34.35
N PRO A 41 -1.99 -0.45 35.63
CA PRO A 41 -2.35 -1.28 36.78
C PRO A 41 -3.72 -1.93 36.68
N TRP A 42 -4.73 -1.24 36.14
CA TRP A 42 -6.07 -1.81 36.00
C TRP A 42 -6.14 -2.89 34.92
N SER A 43 -5.38 -2.77 33.83
CA SER A 43 -5.22 -3.85 32.86
C SER A 43 -4.53 -5.06 33.48
N LEU A 44 -3.56 -4.84 34.38
CA LEU A 44 -2.92 -5.93 35.13
C LEU A 44 -3.91 -6.65 36.07
N GLU A 45 -4.78 -5.90 36.76
CA GLU A 45 -5.84 -6.47 37.60
C GLU A 45 -6.84 -7.28 36.76
N GLU A 46 -7.22 -6.78 35.58
CA GLU A 46 -8.07 -7.48 34.62
C GLU A 46 -7.45 -8.81 34.16
N LEU A 47 -6.15 -8.81 33.82
CA LEU A 47 -5.42 -10.02 33.45
C LEU A 47 -5.35 -11.04 34.60
N LYS A 48 -5.14 -10.59 35.84
CA LYS A 48 -5.15 -11.44 37.05
C LYS A 48 -6.54 -11.99 37.40
N GLY A 49 -7.60 -11.37 36.89
CA GLY A 49 -8.98 -11.84 37.06
C GLY A 49 -9.33 -13.09 36.23
N TYR A 50 -8.48 -13.51 35.29
CA TYR A 50 -8.73 -14.69 34.46
C TYR A 50 -8.67 -16.00 35.28
N LYS A 51 -9.74 -16.80 35.22
CA LYS A 51 -9.89 -18.03 36.02
C LYS A 51 -9.04 -19.21 35.56
N ASP A 52 -8.43 -19.13 34.38
CA ASP A 52 -7.59 -20.20 33.83
C ASP A 52 -6.22 -20.20 34.50
N LYS A 53 -5.93 -21.24 35.29
CA LYS A 53 -4.67 -21.42 36.02
C LYS A 53 -3.45 -21.44 35.09
N ASN A 54 -3.57 -22.02 33.90
CA ASN A 54 -2.46 -22.09 32.94
C ASN A 54 -2.11 -20.70 32.39
N MET A 55 -3.13 -19.84 32.18
CA MET A 55 -2.91 -18.47 31.75
C MET A 55 -2.34 -17.59 32.86
N GLN A 56 -2.73 -17.82 34.13
CA GLN A 56 -2.15 -17.10 35.27
C GLN A 56 -0.64 -17.36 35.41
N GLU A 57 -0.22 -18.63 35.36
CA GLU A 57 1.22 -18.98 35.41
C GLU A 57 2.02 -18.36 34.26
N LEU A 58 1.39 -18.29 33.07
CA LEU A 58 1.97 -17.67 31.89
C LEU A 58 2.16 -16.16 32.06
N TYR A 59 1.16 -15.47 32.63
CA TYR A 59 1.22 -14.05 32.91
C TYR A 59 2.24 -13.72 34.01
N GLU A 60 2.29 -14.49 35.10
CA GLU A 60 3.29 -14.31 36.16
C GLU A 60 4.72 -14.38 35.63
N THR A 61 4.97 -15.29 34.68
CA THR A 61 6.29 -15.48 34.09
C THR A 61 6.67 -14.36 33.10
N LYS A 62 5.71 -13.86 32.32
CA LYS A 62 6.01 -12.99 31.15
C LYS A 62 5.72 -11.50 31.36
N LEU A 63 4.80 -11.15 32.25
CA LEU A 63 4.48 -9.75 32.55
C LEU A 63 5.65 -8.92 33.14
N PRO A 64 6.68 -9.50 33.77
CA PRO A 64 7.89 -8.75 34.13
C PRO A 64 8.63 -8.10 32.95
N ALA A 65 8.34 -8.51 31.70
CA ALA A 65 8.90 -7.89 30.49
C ALA A 65 8.32 -6.50 30.15
N TYR A 66 7.30 -6.06 30.89
CA TYR A 66 6.61 -4.79 30.69
C TYR A 66 6.84 -3.84 31.85
N THR A 67 6.93 -2.54 31.56
CA THR A 67 6.94 -1.50 32.60
C THR A 67 5.51 -1.26 33.08
N ILE A 68 5.24 -1.52 34.36
CA ILE A 68 3.95 -1.17 34.95
C ILE A 68 3.95 0.31 35.34
N LEU A 69 2.90 1.06 34.94
CA LEU A 69 2.75 2.45 35.36
C LEU A 69 2.57 2.51 36.89
N LYS A 70 3.35 3.37 37.55
CA LYS A 70 3.39 3.44 39.02
C LYS A 70 2.25 4.23 39.65
N SER A 71 1.54 5.03 38.86
CA SER A 71 0.44 5.87 39.32
C SER A 71 -0.67 5.96 38.27
N VAL A 72 -1.89 6.23 38.74
CA VAL A 72 -3.09 6.36 37.90
C VAL A 72 -3.37 7.84 37.66
N SER A 73 -3.74 8.18 36.43
CA SER A 73 -4.05 9.54 35.99
C SER A 73 -5.39 9.99 36.54
N VAL A 74 -5.45 11.22 37.06
CA VAL A 74 -6.70 11.82 37.49
C VAL A 74 -7.35 12.50 36.28
N PRO A 75 -8.60 12.14 35.92
CA PRO A 75 -9.32 12.78 34.83
C PRO A 75 -9.52 14.28 35.09
N GLN A 76 -9.17 15.11 34.11
CA GLN A 76 -9.45 16.55 34.15
C GLN A 76 -10.91 16.82 33.74
N GLU A 77 -11.49 17.94 34.15
CA GLU A 77 -12.86 18.32 33.78
C GLU A 77 -13.08 18.31 32.25
N VAL A 78 -12.10 18.79 31.48
CA VAL A 78 -12.13 18.81 30.01
C VAL A 78 -12.22 17.40 29.42
N PHE A 79 -11.58 16.42 30.06
CA PHE A 79 -11.65 15.02 29.65
C PHE A 79 -13.02 14.43 29.97
N LEU A 80 -13.49 14.63 31.21
CA LEU A 80 -14.78 14.13 31.68
C LEU A 80 -15.95 14.68 30.84
N ALA A 81 -15.90 15.95 30.46
CA ALA A 81 -16.93 16.59 29.63
C ALA A 81 -17.09 15.96 28.24
N LYS A 82 -16.07 15.25 27.75
CA LYS A 82 -16.05 14.63 26.41
C LYS A 82 -16.22 13.12 26.43
N MET A 83 -16.15 12.49 27.61
CA MET A 83 -16.32 11.05 27.75
C MET A 83 -17.79 10.65 27.87
N PRO A 84 -18.23 9.56 27.23
CA PRO A 84 -19.54 8.98 27.47
C PRO A 84 -19.61 8.39 28.89
N LYS A 85 -20.83 8.09 29.35
CA LYS A 85 -21.01 7.41 30.65
C LYS A 85 -20.42 6.00 30.60
N GLU A 86 -19.79 5.59 31.70
CA GLU A 86 -19.25 4.24 31.87
C GLU A 86 -20.40 3.26 32.13
N GLU A 87 -20.54 2.23 31.30
CA GLU A 87 -21.59 1.20 31.43
C GLU A 87 -21.04 -0.15 31.90
N SER A 88 -19.72 -0.35 31.80
CA SER A 88 -19.04 -1.60 32.16
C SER A 88 -17.71 -1.36 32.88
N SER A 89 -17.17 -2.41 33.52
CA SER A 89 -15.80 -2.39 34.07
C SER A 89 -14.74 -2.14 32.99
N ASN A 90 -14.99 -2.63 31.77
CA ASN A 90 -14.07 -2.48 30.65
C ASN A 90 -14.05 -1.04 30.15
N ASP A 91 -15.22 -0.37 30.13
CA ASP A 91 -15.29 1.05 29.80
C ASP A 91 -14.47 1.92 30.77
N LYS A 92 -14.42 1.55 32.05
CA LYS A 92 -13.58 2.24 33.04
C LYS A 92 -12.10 2.13 32.70
N ILE A 93 -11.65 0.92 32.36
CA ILE A 93 -10.25 0.68 31.98
C ILE A 93 -9.93 1.46 30.69
N ASP A 94 -10.77 1.33 29.66
CA ASP A 94 -10.66 2.06 28.40
C ASP A 94 -10.52 3.57 28.59
N HIS A 95 -11.42 4.17 29.37
CA HIS A 95 -11.41 5.61 29.63
C HIS A 95 -10.14 5.99 30.40
N GLN A 96 -9.71 5.17 31.35
CA GLN A 96 -8.48 5.40 32.08
C GLN A 96 -7.24 5.33 31.17
N LEU A 97 -7.16 4.35 30.26
CA LEU A 97 -6.06 4.26 29.28
C LEU A 97 -6.01 5.52 28.40
N LEU A 98 -7.16 6.04 27.94
CA LEU A 98 -7.22 7.30 27.21
C LEU A 98 -6.82 8.50 28.08
N CYS A 99 -7.15 8.50 29.37
CA CYS A 99 -6.78 9.54 30.30
C CYS A 99 -5.25 9.62 30.49
N GLU A 100 -4.55 8.48 30.52
CA GLU A 100 -3.07 8.45 30.58
C GLU A 100 -2.45 9.15 29.35
N VAL A 101 -2.98 8.89 28.16
CA VAL A 101 -2.51 9.51 26.90
C VAL A 101 -2.88 11.00 26.85
N PHE A 102 -4.12 11.34 27.26
CA PHE A 102 -4.62 12.71 27.25
C PHE A 102 -3.77 13.63 28.13
N ASN A 103 -3.37 13.15 29.30
CA ASN A 103 -2.51 13.88 30.23
C ASN A 103 -1.01 13.77 29.91
N ASN A 104 -0.64 13.20 28.76
CA ASN A 104 0.75 13.04 28.30
C ASN A 104 1.65 12.25 29.27
N ARG A 105 1.09 11.29 30.03
CA ARG A 105 1.89 10.41 30.90
C ARG A 105 2.57 9.29 30.12
N VAL A 106 1.97 8.93 29.00
CA VAL A 106 2.49 8.04 27.98
C VAL A 106 2.45 8.75 26.63
N ASP A 107 3.33 8.38 25.72
CA ASP A 107 3.45 9.04 24.43
C ASP A 107 2.40 8.53 23.44
N LEU A 108 2.18 7.21 23.44
CA LEU A 108 1.24 6.51 22.54
C LEU A 108 0.42 5.45 23.29
N LEU A 109 -0.77 5.13 22.75
CA LEU A 109 -1.57 3.96 23.09
C LEU A 109 -1.77 3.08 21.86
N ILE A 110 -1.59 1.77 22.02
CA ILE A 110 -1.87 0.78 20.96
C ILE A 110 -3.05 -0.09 21.37
N THR A 111 -4.08 -0.11 20.54
CA THR A 111 -5.35 -0.82 20.75
C THR A 111 -5.95 -1.28 19.42
N GLU A 112 -6.50 -2.49 19.39
CA GLU A 112 -7.31 -2.97 18.26
C GLU A 112 -8.80 -2.58 18.39
N ASP A 113 -9.24 -2.00 19.52
CA ASP A 113 -10.62 -1.55 19.72
C ASP A 113 -10.93 -0.27 18.90
N LYS A 114 -11.85 -0.43 17.93
CA LYS A 114 -12.31 0.67 17.07
C LYS A 114 -13.07 1.76 17.83
N LYS A 115 -13.92 1.40 18.81
CA LYS A 115 -14.66 2.34 19.65
C LYS A 115 -13.70 3.18 20.49
N LEU A 116 -12.63 2.58 21.01
CA LEU A 116 -11.60 3.29 21.76
C LEU A 116 -10.86 4.32 20.89
N ARG A 117 -10.49 3.94 19.65
CA ARG A 117 -9.90 4.88 18.68
C ARG A 117 -10.84 6.02 18.28
N GLU A 118 -12.14 5.75 18.16
CA GLU A 118 -13.15 6.79 17.91
C GLU A 118 -13.30 7.77 19.10
N LYS A 119 -13.31 7.26 20.34
CA LYS A 119 -13.28 8.09 21.57
C LYS A 119 -12.03 8.99 21.58
N ALA A 120 -10.84 8.46 21.24
CA ALA A 120 -9.60 9.22 21.14
C ALA A 120 -9.65 10.37 20.12
N ARG A 121 -10.28 10.15 18.95
CA ARG A 121 -10.47 11.21 17.93
C ARG A 121 -11.36 12.34 18.45
N LYS A 122 -12.45 12.02 19.16
CA LYS A 122 -13.33 13.04 19.79
C LYS A 122 -12.59 13.87 20.84
N LEU A 123 -11.63 13.27 21.53
CA LEU A 123 -10.75 13.95 22.49
C LEU A 123 -9.68 14.84 21.85
N GLY A 124 -9.43 14.73 20.54
CA GLY A 124 -8.34 15.44 19.85
C GLY A 124 -6.96 14.80 20.05
N ILE A 125 -6.90 13.56 20.53
CA ILE A 125 -5.66 12.78 20.74
C ILE A 125 -5.56 11.57 19.80
N GLY A 126 -6.38 11.50 18.76
CA GLY A 126 -6.42 10.36 17.83
C GLY A 126 -5.08 10.04 17.16
N GLN A 127 -4.23 11.05 16.97
CA GLN A 127 -2.86 10.93 16.46
C GLN A 127 -1.89 10.23 17.42
N LYS A 128 -2.30 9.97 18.67
CA LYS A 128 -1.50 9.25 19.68
C LYS A 128 -2.04 7.84 19.94
N VAL A 129 -3.10 7.44 19.26
CA VAL A 129 -3.78 6.16 19.49
C VAL A 129 -3.82 5.36 18.19
N TYR A 130 -3.11 4.24 18.18
CA TYR A 130 -2.85 3.45 16.98
C TYR A 130 -3.49 2.06 17.08
N SER A 131 -3.98 1.55 15.96
CA SER A 131 -4.04 0.09 15.74
C SER A 131 -2.63 -0.47 15.51
N ILE A 132 -2.47 -1.78 15.65
CA ILE A 132 -1.23 -2.49 15.33
C ILE A 132 -0.80 -2.16 13.90
N ASN A 133 -1.74 -2.25 12.95
CA ASN A 133 -1.44 -2.02 11.54
C ASN A 133 -1.05 -0.57 11.25
N GLU A 134 -1.72 0.41 11.86
CA GLU A 134 -1.35 1.83 11.72
C GLU A 134 0.06 2.07 12.28
N PHE A 135 0.37 1.54 13.48
CA PHE A 135 1.69 1.70 14.10
C PHE A 135 2.79 1.02 13.28
N VAL A 136 2.60 -0.26 12.90
CA VAL A 136 3.56 -1.01 12.09
C VAL A 136 3.76 -0.33 10.75
N SER A 137 2.70 0.13 10.09
CA SER A 137 2.79 0.83 8.81
C SER A 137 3.53 2.15 8.95
N GLU A 138 3.22 2.95 9.96
CA GLU A 138 3.92 4.21 10.21
C GLU A 138 5.41 3.99 10.50
N LYS A 139 5.77 3.04 11.37
CA LYS A 139 7.19 2.77 11.70
C LYS A 139 7.94 2.14 10.53
N THR A 140 7.25 1.33 9.74
CA THR A 140 7.76 0.83 8.45
C THR A 140 8.00 1.97 7.46
N GLU A 141 7.16 3.01 7.50
CA GLU A 141 7.32 4.22 6.70
C GLU A 141 8.43 5.13 7.23
N GLU A 142 8.58 5.25 8.55
CA GLU A 142 9.56 6.13 9.20
C GLU A 142 10.98 5.56 9.15
N TYR A 143 11.14 4.23 9.25
CA TYR A 143 12.42 3.53 9.34
C TYR A 143 12.57 2.42 8.28
N PRO A 144 12.53 2.73 6.97
CA PRO A 144 12.65 1.74 5.90
C PRO A 144 13.88 0.84 6.02
N GLU A 145 15.00 1.38 6.49
CA GLU A 145 16.30 0.71 6.59
C GLU A 145 16.30 -0.45 7.59
N LEU A 146 15.47 -0.35 8.64
CA LEU A 146 15.33 -1.36 9.67
C LEU A 146 14.55 -2.58 9.18
N ILE A 147 13.85 -2.46 8.04
CA ILE A 147 13.17 -3.59 7.44
C ILE A 147 14.13 -4.37 6.55
N SER A 148 14.39 -5.62 6.91
CA SER A 148 15.16 -6.54 6.07
C SER A 148 14.25 -7.28 5.10
N TYR A 149 13.77 -6.61 4.05
CA TYR A 149 13.33 -7.34 2.85
C TYR A 149 14.57 -7.59 1.99
N LYS A 150 15.26 -8.68 2.28
CA LYS A 150 16.15 -9.26 1.27
C LYS A 150 15.24 -9.94 0.24
N MET A 151 15.08 -9.24 -0.89
CA MET A 151 14.44 -9.68 -2.14
C MET A 151 13.00 -10.20 -2.03
N LEU A 152 12.06 -9.44 -2.61
CA LEU A 152 10.71 -9.94 -2.89
C LEU A 152 10.54 -10.04 -4.41
N SER A 153 10.73 -11.24 -4.97
CA SER A 153 10.43 -11.47 -6.39
C SER A 153 9.05 -12.09 -6.53
N VAL A 154 8.21 -11.54 -7.43
CA VAL A 154 6.94 -12.17 -7.80
C VAL A 154 7.17 -12.99 -9.06
N LYS A 155 6.95 -14.29 -8.99
CA LYS A 155 7.13 -15.25 -10.09
C LYS A 155 5.82 -15.99 -10.35
N LYS A 156 5.69 -16.56 -11.55
CA LYS A 156 4.66 -17.55 -11.83
C LYS A 156 5.18 -18.91 -11.41
N GLU A 157 4.38 -19.65 -10.66
CA GLU A 157 4.63 -21.03 -10.23
C GLU A 157 3.37 -21.85 -10.50
N LEU A 158 3.51 -23.13 -10.83
CA LEU A 158 2.37 -24.04 -10.89
C LEU A 158 1.86 -24.29 -9.47
N PHE A 159 0.55 -24.46 -9.29
CA PHE A 159 0.00 -24.85 -7.98
C PHE A 159 0.64 -26.14 -7.46
N GLY A 160 0.93 -27.11 -8.34
CA GLY A 160 1.57 -28.36 -7.96
C GLY A 160 2.98 -28.21 -7.37
N ASP A 161 3.67 -27.11 -7.69
CA ASP A 161 5.03 -26.82 -7.21
C ASP A 161 5.05 -26.02 -5.89
N ILE A 162 3.89 -25.53 -5.44
CA ILE A 162 3.77 -24.70 -4.24
C ILE A 162 3.49 -25.61 -3.04
N ASP A 163 4.36 -25.55 -2.03
CA ASP A 163 4.17 -26.32 -0.80
C ASP A 163 2.94 -25.85 -0.02
N LEU A 164 1.86 -26.62 -0.14
CA LEU A 164 0.60 -26.39 0.55
C LEU A 164 0.73 -26.57 2.07
N ASN A 165 1.78 -27.22 2.58
CA ASN A 165 2.04 -27.38 4.01
C ASN A 165 2.68 -26.14 4.64
N ASP A 166 3.08 -25.14 3.85
CA ASP A 166 3.57 -23.87 4.36
C ASP A 166 2.50 -23.20 5.25
N VAL A 167 2.92 -22.70 6.42
CA VAL A 167 2.07 -22.02 7.42
C VAL A 167 1.34 -20.79 6.84
N PHE A 168 1.84 -20.25 5.73
CA PHE A 168 1.16 -19.22 4.94
C PHE A 168 -0.27 -19.64 4.57
N PHE A 169 -0.52 -20.92 4.28
CA PHE A 169 -1.82 -21.43 3.85
C PHE A 169 -2.76 -21.82 4.98
N ASP A 170 -2.31 -21.92 6.22
CA ASP A 170 -3.12 -22.46 7.33
C ASP A 170 -4.43 -21.69 7.52
N SER A 171 -4.35 -20.36 7.56
CA SER A 171 -5.57 -19.52 7.64
C SER A 171 -6.51 -19.62 6.42
N LEU A 172 -6.02 -20.05 5.24
CA LEU A 172 -6.89 -20.33 4.10
C LEU A 172 -7.57 -21.70 4.26
N LYS A 173 -6.84 -22.70 4.75
CA LYS A 173 -7.40 -24.03 5.05
C LYS A 173 -8.47 -23.95 6.16
N GLU A 174 -8.25 -23.11 7.17
CA GLU A 174 -9.22 -22.87 8.25
C GLU A 174 -10.48 -22.16 7.74
N ALA A 175 -10.34 -21.17 6.86
CA ALA A 175 -11.46 -20.39 6.34
C ALA A 175 -12.29 -21.16 5.29
N TYR A 176 -11.66 -21.99 4.48
CA TYR A 176 -12.27 -22.72 3.36
C TYR A 176 -12.07 -24.23 3.55
N PRO A 177 -13.10 -24.99 4.00
CA PRO A 177 -12.98 -26.42 4.29
C PRO A 177 -12.50 -27.29 3.11
N ASP A 178 -12.77 -26.86 1.89
CA ASP A 178 -12.39 -27.53 0.64
C ASP A 178 -11.14 -26.92 -0.02
N PHE A 179 -10.41 -26.04 0.68
CA PHE A 179 -9.22 -25.38 0.12
C PHE A 179 -8.19 -26.38 -0.38
N VAL A 180 -7.92 -27.45 0.38
CA VAL A 180 -6.92 -28.46 0.02
C VAL A 180 -7.34 -29.24 -1.24
N PRO A 181 -8.55 -29.82 -1.32
CA PRO A 181 -9.07 -30.39 -2.57
C PRO A 181 -9.05 -29.41 -3.75
N TRP A 182 -9.47 -28.16 -3.53
CA TRP A 182 -9.47 -27.12 -4.55
C TRP A 182 -8.07 -26.82 -5.07
N PHE A 183 -7.10 -26.65 -4.17
CA PHE A 183 -5.70 -26.36 -4.50
C PHE A 183 -5.09 -27.50 -5.32
N ASN A 184 -5.31 -28.75 -4.91
CA ASN A 184 -4.83 -29.92 -5.64
C ASN A 184 -5.46 -30.04 -7.03
N LYS A 185 -6.76 -29.73 -7.17
CA LYS A 185 -7.42 -29.69 -8.49
C LYS A 185 -6.81 -28.64 -9.42
N LYS A 186 -6.15 -27.62 -8.87
CA LYS A 186 -5.51 -26.54 -9.61
C LYS A 186 -4.05 -26.83 -9.96
N SER A 187 -3.51 -28.03 -9.71
CA SER A 187 -2.08 -28.37 -9.87
C SER A 187 -1.43 -27.87 -11.16
N GLU A 188 -2.14 -27.98 -12.28
CA GLU A 188 -1.68 -27.61 -13.63
C GLU A 188 -1.88 -26.12 -13.99
N GLU A 189 -2.48 -25.34 -13.08
CA GLU A 189 -2.69 -23.91 -13.28
C GLU A 189 -1.57 -23.10 -12.62
N GLU A 190 -1.35 -21.88 -13.12
CA GLU A 190 -0.32 -20.98 -12.59
C GLU A 190 -0.89 -20.01 -11.54
N ALA A 191 -0.12 -19.76 -10.49
CA ALA A 191 -0.32 -18.65 -9.56
C ALA A 191 0.90 -17.71 -9.55
N TYR A 192 0.67 -16.45 -9.21
CA TYR A 192 1.74 -15.50 -8.91
C TYR A 192 2.14 -15.64 -7.44
N VAL A 193 3.36 -16.07 -7.19
CA VAL A 193 3.91 -16.30 -5.85
C VAL A 193 5.02 -15.30 -5.59
N CYS A 194 5.00 -14.72 -4.41
CA CYS A 194 6.08 -13.89 -3.89
C CYS A 194 6.80 -14.64 -2.78
N ARG A 195 8.12 -14.81 -2.91
CA ARG A 195 8.98 -15.44 -1.91
C ARG A 195 10.10 -14.51 -1.47
N THR A 196 10.59 -14.71 -0.25
CA THR A 196 11.88 -14.17 0.20
C THR A 196 13.03 -14.98 -0.38
N ASP A 197 14.28 -14.51 -0.22
CA ASP A 197 15.49 -15.25 -0.60
C ASP A 197 15.60 -16.62 0.08
N GLU A 198 15.08 -16.74 1.31
CA GLU A 198 15.04 -17.99 2.07
C GLU A 198 13.92 -18.93 1.61
N GLY A 199 13.19 -18.58 0.53
CA GLY A 199 12.12 -19.39 -0.06
C GLY A 199 10.75 -19.22 0.60
N VAL A 200 10.65 -18.40 1.65
CA VAL A 200 9.43 -18.22 2.45
C VAL A 200 8.37 -17.47 1.66
N ILE A 201 7.14 -18.00 1.60
CA ILE A 201 6.03 -17.37 0.88
C ILE A 201 5.55 -16.12 1.63
N LYS A 202 5.48 -14.99 0.91
CA LYS A 202 4.98 -13.70 1.41
C LYS A 202 3.71 -13.22 0.72
N GLY A 203 3.36 -13.80 -0.41
CA GLY A 203 2.09 -13.53 -1.05
C GLY A 203 1.77 -14.48 -2.19
N VAL A 204 0.48 -14.72 -2.41
CA VAL A 204 -0.04 -15.55 -3.49
C VAL A 204 -1.23 -14.84 -4.12
N LEU A 205 -1.20 -14.74 -5.44
CA LEU A 205 -2.28 -14.24 -6.27
C LEU A 205 -2.61 -15.27 -7.36
N TYR A 206 -3.84 -15.77 -7.34
CA TYR A 206 -4.39 -16.59 -8.41
C TYR A 206 -5.52 -15.83 -9.10
N ILE A 207 -5.46 -15.78 -10.44
CA ILE A 207 -6.44 -15.10 -11.28
C ILE A 207 -6.87 -16.00 -12.43
N LYS A 208 -8.18 -16.08 -12.68
CA LYS A 208 -8.74 -16.82 -13.83
C LYS A 208 -9.64 -15.93 -14.68
N THR A 209 -9.70 -16.22 -15.97
CA THR A 209 -10.67 -15.57 -16.86
C THR A 209 -11.96 -16.37 -16.82
N GLU A 210 -13.09 -15.69 -16.66
CA GLU A 210 -14.42 -16.25 -16.80
C GLU A 210 -15.09 -15.61 -18.01
N ASP A 211 -15.87 -16.39 -18.74
CA ASP A 211 -16.63 -15.92 -19.90
C ASP A 211 -18.13 -15.76 -19.56
N GLN A 212 -18.93 -15.49 -20.58
CA GLN A 212 -20.36 -15.23 -20.42
C GLN A 212 -21.17 -16.46 -19.99
N SER A 213 -20.59 -17.67 -20.04
CA SER A 213 -21.24 -18.92 -19.63
C SER A 213 -21.05 -19.25 -18.14
N GLU A 214 -20.23 -18.49 -17.41
CA GLU A 214 -20.00 -18.73 -15.98
C GLU A 214 -21.30 -18.53 -15.18
N ASN A 215 -21.57 -19.46 -14.27
CA ASN A 215 -22.74 -19.39 -13.41
C ASN A 215 -22.47 -18.51 -12.17
N TYR A 216 -23.24 -17.43 -12.05
CA TYR A 216 -23.20 -16.48 -10.92
C TYR A 216 -24.43 -16.55 -10.01
N SER A 217 -25.18 -17.64 -10.02
CA SER A 217 -26.41 -17.78 -9.22
C SER A 217 -26.18 -17.74 -7.72
N SER A 218 -24.95 -17.98 -7.25
CA SER A 218 -24.58 -17.93 -5.83
C SER A 218 -24.21 -16.51 -5.34
N ILE A 219 -24.28 -15.49 -6.22
CA ILE A 219 -23.93 -14.09 -5.91
C ILE A 219 -25.21 -13.26 -5.92
N GLU A 220 -25.38 -12.41 -4.91
CA GLU A 220 -26.53 -11.52 -4.74
C GLU A 220 -26.07 -10.05 -4.60
N PRO A 221 -26.48 -9.14 -5.52
CA PRO A 221 -27.25 -9.40 -6.73
C PRO A 221 -26.42 -10.17 -7.78
N SER A 222 -27.07 -11.03 -8.56
CA SER A 222 -26.35 -11.86 -9.55
C SER A 222 -25.69 -11.01 -10.64
N PHE A 223 -24.53 -11.45 -11.11
CA PHE A 223 -23.82 -10.78 -12.20
C PHE A 223 -24.51 -11.01 -13.54
N LEU A 224 -24.61 -9.95 -14.33
CA LEU A 224 -24.96 -10.07 -15.75
C LEU A 224 -23.83 -10.83 -16.50
N PRO A 225 -24.13 -11.66 -17.52
CA PRO A 225 -23.11 -12.33 -18.32
C PRO A 225 -22.12 -11.33 -18.94
N LYS A 226 -20.82 -11.45 -18.61
CA LYS A 226 -19.72 -10.64 -19.15
C LYS A 226 -18.42 -11.43 -19.13
N LYS A 227 -17.40 -10.95 -19.84
CA LYS A 227 -16.04 -11.49 -19.69
C LYS A 227 -15.39 -10.87 -18.46
N ARG A 228 -15.00 -11.67 -17.48
CA ARG A 228 -14.45 -11.20 -16.20
C ARG A 228 -13.08 -11.76 -15.89
N LEU A 229 -12.29 -11.00 -15.14
CA LEU A 229 -11.14 -11.54 -14.43
C LEU A 229 -11.54 -11.79 -12.97
N LYS A 230 -11.63 -13.06 -12.59
CA LYS A 230 -11.80 -13.44 -11.18
C LYS A 230 -10.44 -13.47 -10.49
N ILE A 231 -10.35 -12.80 -9.35
CA ILE A 231 -9.29 -13.01 -8.37
C ILE A 231 -9.74 -14.18 -7.48
N GLY A 232 -9.18 -15.36 -7.71
CA GLY A 232 -9.57 -16.58 -7.00
C GLY A 232 -8.93 -16.68 -5.62
N THR A 233 -7.66 -16.32 -5.51
CA THR A 233 -6.94 -16.23 -4.23
C THR A 233 -6.13 -14.95 -4.25
N PHE A 234 -6.23 -14.15 -3.20
CA PHE A 234 -5.35 -13.00 -3.00
C PHE A 234 -4.98 -12.89 -1.52
N LYS A 235 -3.77 -13.31 -1.19
CA LYS A 235 -3.24 -13.28 0.18
C LYS A 235 -1.86 -12.67 0.19
N VAL A 236 -1.62 -11.78 1.14
CA VAL A 236 -0.33 -11.14 1.40
C VAL A 236 -0.07 -11.16 2.91
N ASP A 237 1.16 -11.42 3.31
CA ASP A 237 1.59 -11.32 4.71
C ASP A 237 1.53 -9.85 5.21
N VAL A 238 1.27 -9.62 6.49
CA VAL A 238 0.79 -8.33 7.04
C VAL A 238 1.78 -7.18 6.90
N SER A 239 3.07 -7.47 6.76
CA SER A 239 4.09 -6.44 6.48
C SER A 239 4.07 -5.95 5.02
N GLY A 240 3.25 -6.54 4.15
CA GLY A 240 3.35 -6.44 2.69
C GLY A 240 2.41 -5.44 2.00
N PHE A 241 2.01 -4.32 2.62
CA PHE A 241 1.14 -3.32 1.93
C PHE A 241 1.67 -2.92 0.54
N ARG A 242 3.00 -2.81 0.42
CA ARG A 242 3.71 -2.52 -0.85
C ARG A 242 3.68 -3.70 -1.83
N LEU A 243 3.71 -4.93 -1.33
CA LEU A 243 3.52 -6.14 -2.13
C LEU A 243 2.08 -6.23 -2.67
N GLY A 244 1.10 -5.74 -1.90
CA GLY A 244 -0.29 -5.59 -2.34
C GLY A 244 -0.42 -4.76 -3.62
N GLU A 245 0.20 -3.58 -3.69
CA GLU A 245 0.17 -2.75 -4.90
C GLU A 245 0.84 -3.43 -6.12
N ARG A 246 1.88 -4.25 -5.91
CA ARG A 246 2.48 -5.05 -6.99
C ARG A 246 1.48 -6.08 -7.55
N PHE A 247 0.71 -6.73 -6.69
CA PHE A 247 -0.37 -7.63 -7.13
C PHE A 247 -1.51 -6.88 -7.83
N ILE A 248 -1.91 -5.70 -7.35
CA ILE A 248 -2.90 -4.85 -8.04
C ILE A 248 -2.42 -4.52 -9.46
N LYS A 249 -1.15 -4.18 -9.63
CA LYS A 249 -0.57 -3.97 -10.96
C LYS A 249 -0.70 -5.23 -11.84
N ILE A 250 -0.34 -6.40 -11.32
CA ILE A 250 -0.45 -7.69 -12.04
C ILE A 250 -1.90 -7.97 -12.45
N ILE A 251 -2.86 -7.70 -11.55
CA ILE A 251 -4.30 -7.83 -11.79
C ILE A 251 -4.73 -6.93 -12.96
N PHE A 252 -4.39 -5.64 -12.92
CA PHE A 252 -4.75 -4.69 -13.96
C PHE A 252 -4.07 -5.00 -15.30
N ASP A 253 -2.78 -5.34 -15.31
CA ASP A 253 -2.06 -5.72 -16.53
C ASP A 253 -2.72 -6.95 -17.19
N ASN A 254 -3.08 -7.97 -16.41
CA ASN A 254 -3.79 -9.15 -16.93
C ASN A 254 -5.19 -8.80 -17.44
N ALA A 255 -5.93 -7.97 -16.72
CA ALA A 255 -7.28 -7.58 -17.10
C ALA A 255 -7.30 -6.82 -18.44
N LEU A 256 -6.36 -5.87 -18.60
CA LEU A 256 -6.18 -5.13 -19.84
C LEU A 256 -5.71 -6.03 -20.98
N TYR A 257 -4.75 -6.92 -20.73
CA TYR A 257 -4.24 -7.87 -21.74
C TYR A 257 -5.34 -8.81 -22.25
N ARG A 258 -6.15 -9.35 -21.32
CA ARG A 258 -7.25 -10.28 -21.61
C ARG A 258 -8.51 -9.58 -22.14
N LYS A 259 -8.52 -8.24 -22.14
CA LYS A 259 -9.65 -7.38 -22.58
C LYS A 259 -10.96 -7.79 -21.89
N VAL A 260 -10.93 -7.92 -20.56
CA VAL A 260 -12.13 -8.20 -19.76
C VAL A 260 -12.94 -6.93 -19.53
N ASP A 261 -14.21 -7.09 -19.17
CA ASP A 261 -15.12 -5.98 -18.87
C ASP A 261 -15.06 -5.58 -17.39
N GLU A 262 -14.85 -6.55 -16.50
CA GLU A 262 -14.84 -6.37 -15.06
C GLU A 262 -13.80 -7.27 -14.39
N ILE A 263 -13.33 -6.84 -13.23
CA ILE A 263 -12.53 -7.64 -12.30
C ILE A 263 -13.36 -7.80 -11.04
N TYR A 264 -13.38 -9.00 -10.47
CA TYR A 264 -14.02 -9.20 -9.17
C TYR A 264 -13.24 -10.14 -8.26
N VAL A 265 -13.50 -10.00 -6.96
CA VAL A 265 -12.92 -10.83 -5.90
C VAL A 265 -14.00 -11.14 -4.86
N THR A 266 -13.88 -12.29 -4.21
CA THR A 266 -14.72 -12.67 -3.07
C THR A 266 -13.84 -13.04 -1.89
N PHE A 267 -14.27 -12.67 -0.68
CA PHE A 267 -13.58 -13.01 0.56
C PHE A 267 -14.54 -12.88 1.76
N PHE A 268 -14.32 -13.68 2.82
CA PHE A 268 -15.05 -13.53 4.08
C PHE A 268 -14.65 -12.23 4.80
N GLU A 269 -15.58 -11.51 5.43
CA GLU A 269 -15.27 -10.26 6.18
C GLU A 269 -14.86 -10.51 7.64
N ASP A 270 -14.61 -11.77 8.04
CA ASP A 270 -14.49 -12.22 9.44
C ASP A 270 -13.08 -12.14 10.06
N SER A 271 -12.14 -11.40 9.44
CA SER A 271 -10.78 -11.23 9.99
C SER A 271 -10.24 -9.80 9.88
N PRO A 272 -9.58 -9.25 10.93
CA PRO A 272 -8.90 -7.95 10.88
C PRO A 272 -7.87 -7.81 9.75
N LYS A 273 -7.32 -8.93 9.25
CA LYS A 273 -6.38 -8.95 8.11
C LYS A 273 -7.05 -8.58 6.78
N LEU A 274 -8.37 -8.78 6.65
CA LEU A 274 -9.12 -8.52 5.43
C LEU A 274 -9.47 -7.03 5.26
N GLU A 275 -9.48 -6.25 6.35
CA GLU A 275 -9.65 -4.79 6.28
C GLU A 275 -8.51 -4.10 5.50
N ALA A 276 -7.27 -4.57 5.66
CA ALA A 276 -6.14 -4.03 4.89
C ALA A 276 -6.27 -4.32 3.39
N LEU A 277 -6.70 -5.54 3.03
CA LEU A 277 -6.96 -5.92 1.63
C LEU A 277 -8.14 -5.14 1.05
N LYS A 278 -9.23 -5.02 1.80
CA LYS A 278 -10.41 -4.23 1.44
C LYS A 278 -10.03 -2.77 1.18
N GLY A 279 -9.32 -2.14 2.11
CA GLY A 279 -8.84 -0.77 1.95
C GLY A 279 -7.91 -0.60 0.73
N LEU A 280 -7.06 -1.58 0.44
CA LEU A 280 -6.25 -1.60 -0.77
C LEU A 280 -7.12 -1.66 -2.03
N LEU A 281 -8.08 -2.58 -2.10
CA LEU A 281 -9.00 -2.73 -3.24
C LEU A 281 -9.84 -1.46 -3.46
N GLU A 282 -10.42 -0.91 -2.40
CA GLU A 282 -11.20 0.34 -2.45
C GLU A 282 -10.35 1.53 -2.91
N THR A 283 -9.09 1.62 -2.45
CA THR A 283 -8.13 2.65 -2.91
C THR A 283 -7.90 2.59 -4.42
N TRP A 284 -8.00 1.40 -5.02
CA TRP A 284 -7.87 1.17 -6.46
C TRP A 284 -9.22 1.06 -7.18
N GLY A 285 -10.30 1.48 -6.53
CA GLY A 285 -11.63 1.68 -7.13
C GLY A 285 -12.45 0.41 -7.29
N PHE A 286 -12.13 -0.65 -6.53
CA PHE A 286 -13.09 -1.73 -6.32
C PHE A 286 -14.21 -1.24 -5.41
N VAL A 287 -15.45 -1.59 -5.74
CA VAL A 287 -16.64 -1.26 -4.96
C VAL A 287 -17.35 -2.52 -4.53
N ARG A 288 -17.99 -2.50 -3.36
CA ARG A 288 -18.82 -3.60 -2.90
C ARG A 288 -20.02 -3.73 -3.84
N HIS A 289 -20.16 -4.92 -4.43
CA HIS A 289 -21.27 -5.26 -5.33
C HIS A 289 -22.37 -6.00 -4.59
N GLY A 290 -21.99 -6.95 -3.73
CA GLY A 290 -22.94 -7.88 -3.14
C GLY A 290 -22.29 -8.91 -2.22
N ILE A 291 -23.00 -10.01 -2.01
CA ILE A 291 -22.61 -11.13 -1.17
C ILE A 291 -22.63 -12.41 -2.00
N LYS A 292 -21.72 -13.35 -1.70
CA LYS A 292 -21.73 -14.71 -2.23
C LYS A 292 -21.96 -15.68 -1.08
N HIS A 293 -22.94 -16.56 -1.22
CA HIS A 293 -23.20 -17.60 -0.23
C HIS A 293 -22.32 -18.83 -0.50
N SER A 294 -21.43 -19.15 0.45
CA SER A 294 -20.51 -20.28 0.37
C SER A 294 -20.42 -20.98 1.73
N TYR A 295 -20.57 -22.30 1.78
CA TYR A 295 -20.44 -23.11 3.01
C TYR A 295 -21.26 -22.60 4.21
N GLY A 296 -22.45 -22.03 3.96
CA GLY A 296 -23.30 -21.45 5.01
C GLY A 296 -22.78 -20.12 5.59
N LYS A 297 -21.76 -19.53 4.96
CA LYS A 297 -21.19 -18.22 5.28
C LYS A 297 -21.36 -17.25 4.12
N GLU A 298 -21.21 -15.97 4.41
CA GLU A 298 -21.29 -14.87 3.45
C GLU A 298 -19.89 -14.34 3.12
N GLU A 299 -19.51 -14.39 1.85
CA GLU A 299 -18.34 -13.69 1.32
C GLU A 299 -18.78 -12.35 0.73
N ALA A 300 -18.06 -11.27 1.04
CA ALA A 300 -18.28 -10.00 0.35
C ALA A 300 -17.73 -10.08 -1.09
N VAL A 301 -18.46 -9.48 -2.03
CA VAL A 301 -18.09 -9.42 -3.44
C VAL A 301 -17.71 -8.00 -3.80
N PHE A 302 -16.48 -7.81 -4.26
CA PHE A 302 -15.97 -6.51 -4.72
C PHE A 302 -15.71 -6.54 -6.22
N VAL A 303 -16.07 -5.45 -6.91
CA VAL A 303 -15.99 -5.33 -8.37
C VAL A 303 -15.27 -4.06 -8.77
N LYS A 304 -14.41 -4.17 -9.77
CA LYS A 304 -13.83 -3.06 -10.51
C LYS A 304 -14.32 -3.11 -11.95
N LYS A 305 -15.06 -2.08 -12.37
CA LYS A 305 -15.47 -1.90 -13.76
C LYS A 305 -14.31 -1.41 -14.61
N LEU A 306 -14.14 -1.98 -15.80
CA LEU A 306 -13.20 -1.52 -16.81
C LEU A 306 -13.95 -0.83 -17.95
N ASN A 307 -13.21 -0.11 -18.78
CA ASN A 307 -13.75 0.55 -19.99
C ASN A 307 -14.77 1.65 -19.70
N ALA A 308 -14.81 2.16 -18.46
CA ALA A 308 -15.69 3.25 -18.05
C ALA A 308 -14.93 4.18 -17.10
N PHE A 309 -15.04 5.48 -17.34
CA PHE A 309 -14.52 6.51 -16.44
C PHE A 309 -15.66 7.10 -15.63
N ASN A 310 -15.41 7.38 -14.34
CA ASN A 310 -16.35 8.09 -13.49
C ASN A 310 -15.71 9.41 -13.01
N PRO A 311 -16.20 10.58 -13.44
CA PRO A 311 -15.61 11.87 -13.09
C PRO A 311 -15.69 12.20 -11.59
N GLU A 312 -16.60 11.57 -10.85
CA GLU A 312 -16.74 11.74 -9.40
C GLU A 312 -15.66 10.99 -8.60
N LEU A 313 -14.95 10.06 -9.23
CA LEU A 313 -13.87 9.30 -8.61
C LEU A 313 -12.51 9.94 -8.90
N SER A 314 -11.56 9.78 -7.96
CA SER A 314 -10.18 10.22 -8.19
C SER A 314 -9.54 9.52 -9.39
N ALA A 315 -8.51 10.13 -9.98
CA ALA A 315 -7.74 9.50 -11.06
C ALA A 315 -7.21 8.11 -10.67
N LYS A 316 -6.69 7.96 -9.45
CA LYS A 316 -6.27 6.66 -8.91
C LYS A 316 -7.42 5.66 -8.77
N ASN A 317 -8.59 6.09 -8.28
CA ASN A 317 -9.76 5.21 -8.19
C ASN A 317 -10.25 4.79 -9.58
N ASN A 318 -10.11 5.63 -10.60
CA ASN A 318 -10.47 5.28 -11.98
C ASN A 318 -9.49 4.31 -12.64
N PHE A 319 -8.20 4.37 -12.30
CA PHE A 319 -7.18 3.48 -12.85
C PHE A 319 -7.62 1.99 -12.80
N PRO A 320 -7.46 1.20 -13.88
CA PRO A 320 -6.71 1.48 -15.10
C PRO A 320 -7.48 2.22 -16.20
N ASN A 321 -8.69 2.72 -15.94
CA ASN A 321 -9.45 3.50 -16.91
C ASN A 321 -8.89 4.93 -16.96
N ILE A 322 -8.22 5.26 -18.06
CA ILE A 322 -7.55 6.55 -18.26
C ILE A 322 -8.14 7.28 -19.46
N LEU A 323 -8.26 8.60 -19.35
CA LEU A 323 -8.78 9.45 -20.41
C LEU A 323 -7.65 9.94 -21.30
N PHE A 324 -7.92 9.98 -22.61
CA PHE A 324 -6.99 10.58 -23.57
C PHE A 324 -7.05 12.11 -23.50
N ASP A 325 -8.24 12.69 -23.32
CA ASP A 325 -8.46 14.15 -23.30
C ASP A 325 -8.06 14.78 -21.95
N LYS A 326 -6.75 14.83 -21.71
CA LYS A 326 -6.10 15.45 -20.54
C LYS A 326 -4.83 16.19 -20.97
N GLN A 327 -4.21 16.98 -20.10
CA GLN A 327 -2.94 17.63 -20.48
C GLN A 327 -1.83 16.59 -20.57
N LYS A 328 -0.86 16.81 -21.47
CA LYS A 328 0.29 15.91 -21.67
C LYS A 328 1.59 16.66 -21.42
N PHE A 329 2.44 16.06 -20.62
CA PHE A 329 3.70 16.66 -20.18
C PHE A 329 4.88 15.73 -20.42
N ILE A 330 6.07 16.32 -20.57
CA ILE A 330 7.34 15.63 -20.41
C ILE A 330 7.96 16.05 -19.07
N LEU A 331 8.43 15.08 -18.29
CA LEU A 331 9.10 15.31 -17.01
C LEU A 331 10.52 14.68 -17.02
N PRO A 332 11.59 15.48 -17.13
CA PRO A 332 12.95 15.00 -16.97
C PRO A 332 13.24 14.48 -15.57
N ILE A 333 13.92 13.33 -15.49
CA ILE A 333 14.49 12.75 -14.28
C ILE A 333 15.97 12.46 -14.52
N MET A 334 16.82 12.80 -13.53
CA MET A 334 18.24 12.44 -13.55
C MET A 334 18.43 10.92 -13.58
N ALA A 335 19.39 10.43 -14.36
CA ALA A 335 19.74 9.00 -14.46
C ALA A 335 19.80 8.28 -13.11
N LYS A 336 20.49 8.87 -12.12
CA LYS A 336 20.68 8.29 -10.78
C LYS A 336 19.39 7.97 -10.01
N TYR A 337 18.29 8.66 -10.32
CA TYR A 337 16.99 8.45 -9.66
C TYR A 337 16.00 7.66 -10.52
N HIS A 338 16.26 7.53 -11.82
CA HIS A 338 15.27 7.02 -12.76
C HIS A 338 14.89 5.56 -12.48
N THR A 339 15.88 4.67 -12.48
CA THR A 339 15.61 3.23 -12.43
C THR A 339 15.16 2.76 -11.04
N SER A 340 15.57 3.46 -9.98
CA SER A 340 15.05 3.20 -8.62
C SER A 340 13.57 3.61 -8.50
N LEU A 341 13.17 4.74 -9.11
CA LEU A 341 11.77 5.16 -9.14
C LEU A 341 10.92 4.30 -10.09
N LEU A 342 11.45 3.99 -11.27
CA LEU A 342 10.75 3.36 -12.40
C LEU A 342 11.45 2.06 -12.83
N PRO A 343 11.53 1.04 -11.95
CA PRO A 343 12.34 -0.16 -12.19
C PRO A 343 11.84 -0.98 -13.39
N ASP A 344 10.53 -0.99 -13.65
CA ASP A 344 9.93 -1.62 -14.83
C ASP A 344 10.37 -0.94 -16.16
N SER A 345 11.09 0.19 -16.10
CA SER A 345 11.58 0.94 -17.27
C SER A 345 13.11 0.99 -17.39
N ILE A 346 13.81 0.10 -16.68
CA ILE A 346 15.27 -0.07 -16.75
C ILE A 346 15.80 -0.17 -18.20
N LEU A 347 16.97 0.41 -18.45
CA LEU A 347 17.67 0.31 -19.74
C LEU A 347 18.59 -0.90 -19.77
N LYS A 348 18.83 -1.48 -20.95
CA LYS A 348 19.77 -2.60 -21.14
C LYS A 348 21.22 -2.25 -20.75
N THR A 349 21.57 -0.97 -20.83
CA THR A 349 22.91 -0.44 -20.51
C THR A 349 23.10 -0.15 -19.03
N GLU A 350 22.02 -0.19 -18.26
CA GLU A 350 22.11 -0.03 -16.81
C GLU A 350 22.45 -1.39 -16.21
N LYS A 351 23.29 -1.39 -15.17
CA LYS A 351 23.44 -2.59 -14.34
C LYS A 351 22.04 -3.03 -13.93
N GLN A 352 21.73 -4.33 -14.06
CA GLN A 352 20.51 -4.86 -13.47
C GLN A 352 20.47 -4.34 -12.05
N ILE A 353 19.52 -3.43 -11.78
CA ILE A 353 19.28 -3.04 -10.41
C ILE A 353 18.83 -4.31 -9.75
N ASP A 354 19.47 -4.64 -8.65
CA ASP A 354 18.95 -5.63 -7.74
C ASP A 354 17.52 -5.20 -7.41
N PHE A 355 16.55 -5.86 -8.07
CA PHE A 355 15.19 -5.95 -7.58
C PHE A 355 15.20 -6.57 -6.16
N MET A 356 16.35 -7.12 -5.73
CA MET A 356 16.77 -7.55 -4.39
C MET A 356 16.91 -6.45 -3.33
N GLY A 357 16.33 -5.27 -3.53
CA GLY A 357 16.44 -4.15 -2.59
C GLY A 357 15.22 -3.95 -1.69
N LYS A 358 15.47 -3.45 -0.48
CA LYS A 358 14.51 -3.01 0.57
C LYS A 358 13.59 -1.83 0.18
N ASP A 359 13.70 -1.37 -1.06
CA ASP A 359 13.19 -0.08 -1.53
C ASP A 359 11.71 -0.14 -1.91
N ALA A 360 10.89 0.37 -1.00
CA ALA A 360 9.44 0.49 -1.08
C ALA A 360 8.88 0.92 -2.45
N GLN A 361 9.50 1.95 -3.02
CA GLN A 361 9.05 2.64 -4.21
C GLN A 361 9.08 1.74 -5.45
N LYS A 362 9.88 0.67 -5.43
CA LYS A 362 9.99 -0.26 -6.56
C LYS A 362 8.71 -1.05 -6.80
N TYR A 363 8.02 -1.44 -5.73
CA TYR A 363 6.81 -2.27 -5.76
C TYR A 363 5.51 -1.46 -5.87
N ALA A 364 5.55 -0.19 -5.48
CA ALA A 364 4.39 0.69 -5.49
C ALA A 364 3.94 1.04 -6.93
N LEU A 365 2.64 0.92 -7.17
CA LEU A 365 2.00 1.33 -8.42
C LEU A 365 1.82 2.85 -8.44
N GLN A 366 1.53 3.44 -7.28
CA GLN A 366 1.63 4.88 -7.06
C GLN A 366 3.03 5.26 -6.57
N LYS A 367 3.64 6.23 -7.23
CA LYS A 367 5.00 6.69 -7.00
C LYS A 367 5.02 8.18 -6.67
N VAL A 368 6.09 8.62 -6.00
CA VAL A 368 6.27 10.01 -5.60
C VAL A 368 7.54 10.56 -6.22
N TYR A 369 7.42 11.72 -6.86
CA TYR A 369 8.54 12.49 -7.38
C TYR A 369 8.47 13.92 -6.86
N ILE A 370 9.63 14.55 -6.70
CA ILE A 370 9.76 15.88 -6.12
C ILE A 370 10.33 16.77 -7.20
N SER A 371 9.70 17.92 -7.38
CA SER A 371 10.10 18.93 -8.33
C SER A 371 10.05 20.30 -7.68
N TRP A 372 10.71 21.26 -8.30
CA TRP A 372 10.60 22.68 -7.97
C TRP A 372 10.38 23.50 -9.25
N SER A 373 9.80 22.87 -10.29
CA SER A 373 9.32 23.58 -11.48
C SER A 373 8.40 24.73 -11.06
N PRO A 374 8.36 25.86 -11.77
CA PRO A 374 7.35 26.90 -11.54
C PRO A 374 5.97 26.54 -12.10
N GLU A 375 5.85 25.50 -12.94
CA GLU A 375 4.56 25.06 -13.49
C GLU A 375 3.62 24.58 -12.38
N ARG A 376 2.37 25.05 -12.40
CA ARG A 376 1.35 24.77 -11.37
C ARG A 376 0.02 24.31 -11.95
N ASN A 377 -0.21 24.48 -13.25
CA ASN A 377 -1.40 24.01 -13.92
C ASN A 377 -1.19 22.57 -14.38
N ILE A 378 -1.20 21.67 -13.40
CA ILE A 378 -1.09 20.22 -13.56
C ILE A 378 -2.19 19.61 -12.68
N ASN A 379 -3.03 18.78 -13.27
CA ASN A 379 -4.27 18.31 -12.65
C ASN A 379 -4.30 16.78 -12.55
N PRO A 380 -5.03 16.21 -11.57
CA PRO A 380 -5.30 14.78 -11.53
C PRO A 380 -5.83 14.25 -12.87
N GLY A 381 -5.27 13.14 -13.33
CA GLY A 381 -5.58 12.52 -14.62
C GLY A 381 -4.69 12.97 -15.78
N ASP A 382 -3.93 14.06 -15.63
CA ASP A 382 -2.97 14.48 -16.66
C ASP A 382 -1.90 13.40 -16.91
N LEU A 383 -1.37 13.35 -18.13
CA LEU A 383 -0.44 12.33 -18.58
C LEU A 383 0.99 12.88 -18.58
N VAL A 384 1.92 12.09 -18.05
CA VAL A 384 3.33 12.49 -17.92
C VAL A 384 4.22 11.43 -18.58
N LEU A 385 4.98 11.85 -19.59
CA LEU A 385 6.08 11.08 -20.15
C LEU A 385 7.36 11.39 -19.38
N PHE A 386 7.88 10.39 -18.69
CA PHE A 386 9.16 10.51 -18.01
C PHE A 386 10.32 10.38 -19.00
N TYR A 387 11.22 11.36 -18.91
CA TYR A 387 12.42 11.48 -19.72
C TYR A 387 13.64 11.23 -18.84
N ARG A 388 14.34 10.12 -19.02
CA ARG A 388 15.60 9.85 -18.34
C ARG A 388 16.70 10.67 -19.01
N MET A 389 17.36 11.52 -18.24
CA MET A 389 18.55 12.24 -18.69
C MET A 389 19.73 11.28 -18.83
N GLY A 390 20.57 11.48 -19.84
CA GLY A 390 21.88 10.82 -19.94
C GLY A 390 22.77 11.21 -18.76
N GLU A 391 23.66 10.28 -18.38
CA GLU A 391 24.62 10.53 -17.30
C GLU A 391 25.61 11.64 -17.68
N ASP A 392 26.21 12.26 -16.67
CA ASP A 392 27.22 13.28 -16.90
C ASP A 392 28.46 12.67 -17.58
N GLY A 393 29.03 13.41 -18.52
CA GLY A 393 30.09 12.92 -19.42
C GLY A 393 29.60 12.06 -20.60
N SER A 394 28.33 11.65 -20.64
CA SER A 394 27.77 10.92 -21.79
C SER A 394 27.26 11.86 -22.89
N ASN A 395 27.16 11.36 -24.12
CA ASN A 395 26.51 12.09 -25.21
C ASN A 395 24.98 12.09 -25.04
N LYS A 396 24.47 13.08 -24.28
CA LYS A 396 23.06 13.22 -23.88
C LYS A 396 22.09 13.20 -25.07
N LYS A 397 22.53 13.56 -26.27
CA LYS A 397 21.74 13.48 -27.52
C LYS A 397 21.24 12.05 -27.80
N TYR A 398 22.04 11.04 -27.50
CA TYR A 398 21.71 9.62 -27.78
C TYR A 398 21.48 8.80 -26.51
N THR A 399 21.93 9.27 -25.35
CA THR A 399 21.79 8.54 -24.07
C THR A 399 20.61 8.99 -23.22
N SER A 400 20.04 10.16 -23.48
CA SER A 400 18.80 10.60 -22.81
C SER A 400 17.59 10.12 -23.59
N VAL A 401 16.59 9.56 -22.90
CA VAL A 401 15.48 8.85 -23.53
C VAL A 401 14.14 9.03 -22.82
N LEU A 402 13.04 9.02 -23.59
CA LEU A 402 11.70 8.79 -23.05
C LEU A 402 11.54 7.32 -22.65
N THR A 403 11.04 7.08 -21.44
CA THR A 403 11.01 5.73 -20.86
C THR A 403 9.63 5.27 -20.43
N THR A 404 8.80 6.16 -19.87
CA THR A 404 7.65 5.72 -19.07
C THR A 404 6.50 6.69 -19.20
N LEU A 405 5.29 6.17 -19.34
CA LEU A 405 4.05 6.90 -19.18
C LEU A 405 3.54 6.76 -17.74
N GLY A 406 3.26 7.89 -17.09
CA GLY A 406 2.55 7.99 -15.83
C GLY A 406 1.29 8.83 -15.98
N MET A 407 0.39 8.69 -15.01
CA MET A 407 -0.80 9.53 -14.85
C MET A 407 -0.70 10.26 -13.51
N VAL A 408 -0.95 11.55 -13.49
CA VAL A 408 -0.99 12.36 -12.27
C VAL A 408 -2.12 11.84 -11.38
N ASP A 409 -1.81 11.42 -10.15
CA ASP A 409 -2.84 11.18 -9.13
C ASP A 409 -3.13 12.48 -8.38
N ARG A 410 -2.09 13.07 -7.79
CA ARG A 410 -2.20 14.28 -6.96
C ARG A 410 -0.92 15.07 -7.00
N ILE A 411 -1.05 16.36 -6.76
CA ILE A 411 0.07 17.28 -6.62
C ILE A 411 -0.12 18.09 -5.35
N HIS A 412 0.97 18.23 -4.59
CA HIS A 412 1.03 19.06 -3.38
C HIS A 412 2.15 20.08 -3.53
N TYR A 413 1.86 21.33 -3.17
CA TYR A 413 2.81 22.44 -3.08
C TYR A 413 2.32 23.41 -2.00
N GLY A 414 3.14 24.42 -1.65
CA GLY A 414 2.76 25.41 -0.64
C GLY A 414 2.85 24.88 0.80
N PHE A 415 3.89 24.09 1.09
CA PHE A 415 4.09 23.45 2.40
C PHE A 415 4.32 24.48 3.52
N ASN A 416 3.62 24.30 4.63
CA ASN A 416 3.74 25.21 5.78
C ASN A 416 5.11 25.09 6.46
N ASN A 417 5.55 23.85 6.67
CA ASN A 417 6.80 23.52 7.35
C ASN A 417 7.42 22.23 6.76
N LYS A 418 8.62 21.89 7.24
CA LYS A 418 9.37 20.74 6.74
C LYS A 418 8.66 19.41 7.01
N GLU A 419 7.99 19.29 8.15
CA GLU A 419 7.25 18.09 8.54
C GLU A 419 6.08 17.81 7.58
N ASP A 420 5.33 18.85 7.20
CA ASP A 420 4.26 18.78 6.19
C ASP A 420 4.80 18.31 4.83
N PHE A 421 5.94 18.85 4.38
CA PHE A 421 6.61 18.40 3.16
C PHE A 421 7.04 16.92 3.24
N LEU A 422 7.71 16.51 4.32
CA LEU A 422 8.18 15.13 4.50
C LEU A 422 6.99 14.15 4.56
N LYS A 423 5.90 14.53 5.22
CA LYS A 423 4.65 13.75 5.26
C LYS A 423 4.07 13.52 3.87
N GLN A 424 4.19 14.49 2.96
CA GLN A 424 3.74 14.31 1.57
C GLN A 424 4.66 13.44 0.73
N CYS A 425 5.97 13.47 0.99
CA CYS A 425 6.95 12.65 0.27
C CYS A 425 6.71 11.15 0.49
N GLN A 426 6.29 10.78 1.70
CA GLN A 426 6.08 9.39 2.14
C GLN A 426 7.33 8.52 1.89
N ASN A 427 7.24 7.24 2.23
CA ASN A 427 8.29 6.28 1.94
C ASN A 427 8.16 5.68 0.53
N ARG A 428 7.77 6.52 -0.45
CA ARG A 428 7.49 6.17 -1.86
C ARG A 428 8.26 7.04 -2.85
N SER A 429 9.08 7.95 -2.34
CA SER A 429 9.99 8.77 -3.13
C SER A 429 11.31 8.04 -3.35
N VAL A 430 12.06 8.45 -4.37
CA VAL A 430 13.39 7.91 -4.67
C VAL A 430 14.52 8.66 -3.97
N PHE A 431 14.19 9.71 -3.22
CA PHE A 431 15.14 10.63 -2.63
C PHE A 431 15.50 10.20 -1.20
N SER A 432 16.78 10.33 -0.85
CA SER A 432 17.24 10.09 0.51
C SER A 432 16.77 11.22 1.45
N LYS A 433 16.84 10.99 2.76
CA LYS A 433 16.57 12.05 3.75
C LYS A 433 17.44 13.29 3.51
N ASP A 434 18.71 13.10 3.16
CA ASP A 434 19.63 14.20 2.86
C ASP A 434 19.22 14.97 1.59
N ASP A 435 18.75 14.26 0.55
CA ASP A 435 18.19 14.88 -0.65
C ASP A 435 16.96 15.74 -0.30
N LEU A 436 16.02 15.20 0.49
CA LEU A 436 14.81 15.90 0.94
C LEU A 436 15.16 17.17 1.75
N ASP A 437 16.13 17.06 2.64
CA ASP A 437 16.63 18.16 3.46
C ASP A 437 17.28 19.24 2.59
N TYR A 438 18.08 18.84 1.62
CA TYR A 438 18.66 19.74 0.63
C TYR A 438 17.58 20.48 -0.17
N PHE A 439 16.58 19.76 -0.68
CA PHE A 439 15.47 20.36 -1.44
C PHE A 439 14.68 21.36 -0.61
N TRP A 440 14.38 21.04 0.65
CA TRP A 440 13.71 21.95 1.56
C TRP A 440 14.53 23.24 1.76
N ASN A 441 15.82 23.11 2.06
CA ASN A 441 16.66 24.26 2.36
C ASN A 441 16.92 25.17 1.15
N ARG A 442 17.00 24.61 -0.05
CA ARG A 442 17.35 25.35 -1.28
C ARG A 442 16.16 25.81 -2.11
N HIS A 443 15.05 25.08 -2.08
CA HIS A 443 13.95 25.26 -3.03
C HIS A 443 12.59 25.43 -2.38
N ARG A 444 12.52 25.65 -1.05
CA ARG A 444 11.28 25.75 -0.25
C ARG A 444 10.12 26.46 -0.97
N ALA A 445 10.38 27.64 -1.52
CA ALA A 445 9.35 28.50 -2.12
C ALA A 445 8.62 27.85 -3.31
N ASN A 446 9.29 26.94 -4.03
CA ASN A 446 8.78 26.34 -5.27
C ASN A 446 8.60 24.83 -5.18
N LEU A 447 8.81 24.22 -4.01
CA LEU A 447 8.71 22.77 -3.86
C LEU A 447 7.33 22.24 -4.22
N MET A 448 7.34 21.09 -4.87
CA MET A 448 6.18 20.34 -5.31
C MET A 448 6.44 18.84 -5.13
N VAL A 449 5.43 18.14 -4.61
CA VAL A 449 5.39 16.69 -4.53
C VAL A 449 4.35 16.19 -5.53
N LEU A 450 4.82 15.51 -6.57
CA LEU A 450 4.01 14.83 -7.58
C LEU A 450 3.77 13.37 -7.15
N LYS A 451 2.52 13.01 -6.91
CA LYS A 451 2.07 11.63 -6.79
C LYS A 451 1.50 11.19 -8.12
N PHE A 452 2.02 10.12 -8.69
CA PHE A 452 1.61 9.62 -10.00
C PHE A 452 1.43 8.11 -9.99
N VAL A 453 0.52 7.60 -10.82
CA VAL A 453 0.34 6.17 -11.08
C VAL A 453 1.22 5.79 -12.26
N PHE A 454 2.03 4.74 -12.10
CA PHE A 454 2.75 4.14 -13.21
C PHE A 454 1.73 3.49 -14.18
N VAL A 455 1.70 3.95 -15.43
CA VAL A 455 0.80 3.41 -16.44
C VAL A 455 1.52 2.33 -17.24
N LYS A 456 2.64 2.69 -17.89
CA LYS A 456 3.35 1.77 -18.79
C LYS A 456 4.78 2.20 -19.09
N SER A 457 5.68 1.23 -19.22
CA SER A 457 6.99 1.49 -19.85
C SER A 457 6.83 1.55 -21.36
N LEU A 458 7.49 2.51 -22.02
CA LEU A 458 7.57 2.54 -23.47
C LEU A 458 8.27 1.26 -23.97
N LYS A 459 7.92 0.71 -25.14
CA LYS A 459 8.66 -0.49 -25.62
C LYS A 459 10.01 -0.12 -26.22
N LYS A 460 10.02 0.93 -27.05
CA LYS A 460 11.23 1.51 -27.62
C LYS A 460 11.53 2.84 -26.94
N ARG A 461 12.80 3.01 -26.56
CA ARG A 461 13.33 4.22 -25.90
C ARG A 461 13.62 5.27 -26.96
N LEU A 462 12.85 6.36 -26.98
CA LEU A 462 13.03 7.44 -27.95
C LEU A 462 14.03 8.45 -27.40
N THR A 463 15.07 8.77 -28.17
CA THR A 463 16.20 9.59 -27.72
C THR A 463 15.90 11.10 -27.74
N LEU A 464 16.78 11.89 -27.13
CA LEU A 464 16.75 13.35 -27.29
C LEU A 464 16.86 13.78 -28.77
N ASP A 465 17.72 13.12 -29.55
CA ASP A 465 17.83 13.32 -30.99
C ASP A 465 16.50 13.11 -31.73
N TYR A 466 15.70 12.14 -31.31
CA TYR A 466 14.34 11.96 -31.83
C TYR A 466 13.46 13.18 -31.50
N LEU A 467 13.49 13.68 -30.27
CA LEU A 467 12.71 14.87 -29.86
C LEU A 467 13.14 16.14 -30.61
N HIS A 468 14.43 16.28 -30.92
CA HIS A 468 14.96 17.35 -31.75
C HIS A 468 14.41 17.26 -33.18
N ARG A 469 14.48 16.08 -33.82
CA ARG A 469 13.92 15.89 -35.18
C ARG A 469 12.41 16.10 -35.24
N LEU A 470 11.70 15.80 -34.17
CA LEU A 470 10.26 16.00 -34.06
C LEU A 470 9.88 17.47 -33.79
N GLY A 471 10.83 18.35 -33.50
CA GLY A 471 10.54 19.75 -33.17
C GLY A 471 9.90 19.96 -31.79
N VAL A 472 9.99 18.95 -30.90
CA VAL A 472 9.44 19.06 -29.54
C VAL A 472 10.35 19.90 -28.64
N VAL A 473 11.66 19.85 -28.90
CA VAL A 473 12.69 20.59 -28.17
C VAL A 473 13.71 21.12 -29.14
N GLU A 474 14.10 22.39 -28.98
CA GLU A 474 15.14 23.02 -29.80
C GLU A 474 16.55 22.56 -29.37
N PRO A 475 17.41 22.07 -30.30
CA PRO A 475 18.81 21.83 -30.03
C PRO A 475 19.53 23.12 -29.55
N PRO A 476 20.50 23.03 -28.62
CA PRO A 476 21.03 21.82 -27.96
C PRO A 476 20.28 21.44 -26.67
N ASN A 477 19.07 21.98 -26.44
CA ASN A 477 18.38 21.86 -25.17
C ASN A 477 17.71 20.49 -24.98
N GLY A 478 17.36 20.18 -23.73
CA GLY A 478 16.51 19.05 -23.35
C GLY A 478 15.12 19.52 -22.88
N PRO A 479 14.16 18.59 -22.69
CA PRO A 479 12.86 18.90 -22.13
C PRO A 479 12.98 19.57 -20.75
N ARG A 480 12.12 20.56 -20.49
CA ARG A 480 12.01 21.19 -19.16
C ARG A 480 11.00 20.45 -18.28
N PRO A 481 11.10 20.53 -16.94
CA PRO A 481 10.08 20.02 -16.01
C PRO A 481 8.67 20.45 -16.37
N PHE A 482 7.78 19.49 -16.62
CA PHE A 482 6.40 19.70 -17.04
C PHE A 482 6.28 20.49 -18.36
N MET A 483 7.16 20.20 -19.32
CA MET A 483 7.02 20.73 -20.68
C MET A 483 5.76 20.14 -21.33
N ARG A 484 4.82 21.00 -21.71
CA ARG A 484 3.58 20.60 -22.39
C ARG A 484 3.86 20.13 -23.81
N ILE A 485 3.12 19.12 -24.25
CA ILE A 485 3.13 18.63 -25.63
C ILE A 485 1.69 18.48 -26.14
N SER A 486 1.50 18.58 -27.45
CA SER A 486 0.18 18.42 -28.07
C SER A 486 -0.23 16.95 -28.14
N ASP A 487 -1.50 16.72 -28.46
CA ASP A 487 -2.08 15.40 -28.62
C ASP A 487 -1.47 14.65 -29.80
N GLU A 488 -1.16 15.36 -30.88
CA GLU A 488 -0.50 14.82 -32.08
C GLU A 488 0.91 14.33 -31.73
N VAL A 489 1.70 15.15 -31.04
CA VAL A 489 3.05 14.79 -30.58
C VAL A 489 2.99 13.59 -29.64
N PHE A 490 2.05 13.58 -28.70
CA PHE A 490 1.89 12.48 -27.76
C PHE A 490 1.49 11.16 -28.48
N LYS A 491 0.54 11.20 -29.41
CA LYS A 491 0.16 10.04 -30.25
C LYS A 491 1.36 9.53 -31.06
N GLN A 492 2.13 10.44 -31.66
CA GLN A 492 3.31 10.07 -32.44
C GLN A 492 4.38 9.41 -31.56
N ILE A 493 4.64 9.93 -30.36
CA ILE A 493 5.55 9.29 -29.38
C ILE A 493 5.08 7.87 -29.02
N LEU A 494 3.78 7.67 -28.75
CA LEU A 494 3.26 6.34 -28.42
C LEU A 494 3.39 5.37 -29.61
N SER A 495 3.10 5.83 -30.83
CA SER A 495 3.26 5.07 -32.07
C SER A 495 4.72 4.68 -32.31
N ASP A 496 5.63 5.66 -32.33
CA ASP A 496 7.03 5.46 -32.69
C ASP A 496 7.81 4.69 -31.61
N SER A 497 7.32 4.72 -30.37
CA SER A 497 7.80 3.88 -29.28
C SER A 497 7.21 2.45 -29.28
N ASN A 498 6.27 2.16 -30.18
CA ASN A 498 5.51 0.90 -30.27
C ASN A 498 4.78 0.55 -28.96
N THR A 499 4.21 1.57 -28.31
CA THR A 499 3.62 1.48 -26.97
C THR A 499 2.10 1.63 -27.03
N ASN A 500 1.40 0.50 -26.99
CA ASN A 500 -0.07 0.49 -26.97
C ASN A 500 -0.59 0.82 -25.57
N VAL A 501 -1.42 1.85 -25.47
CA VAL A 501 -2.09 2.28 -24.24
C VAL A 501 -3.59 2.33 -24.52
N LYS A 502 -4.41 1.75 -23.64
CA LYS A 502 -5.86 1.78 -23.76
C LYS A 502 -6.38 3.02 -23.06
N PHE A 503 -7.04 3.89 -23.80
CA PHE A 503 -7.81 5.01 -23.27
C PHE A 503 -9.30 4.64 -23.31
N VAL A 504 -10.07 5.19 -22.38
CA VAL A 504 -11.54 5.06 -22.36
C VAL A 504 -12.17 6.37 -22.81
N ASP A 505 -13.40 6.28 -23.32
CA ASP A 505 -14.19 7.46 -23.61
C ASP A 505 -14.66 8.12 -22.29
N GLY A 506 -14.69 9.45 -22.31
CA GLY A 506 -14.95 10.31 -21.14
C GLY A 506 -16.41 10.51 -20.80
#